data_AF-A0AAQ3WN12-F1
#
_entry.id   AF-A0AAQ3WN12-F1
#
_cell.length_a   1.000
_cell.length_b   1.000
_cell.length_c   1.000
_cell.angle_alpha   90.00
_cell.angle_beta   90.00
_cell.angle_gamma   90.00
#
_symmetry.space_group_name_H-M   'P 1'
#
loop_
_entity.id
_entity.type
_entity.pdbx_description
1 polymer ?
#
loop_
_entity_poly.entity_id
_entity_poly.type
_entity_poly.pdbx_seq_one_letter_code
_entity_poly.pdbx_strand_id
1 'polypeptide(L)'
;MGTRLDRLLVLSSLLLLASGEVVFEERFEDGWETRWVESDWKRSEGKAGRFKHTAGRYSGDPDDKGIQTTMDARHFAISAKFPEFSNKNRTLVVQYSIKFEQDIECGGGYIKLMSGYVNQKKFSGDTPYSLMFGPDICGTQTKKLHLILSYQGQNYPIKKDLECETDKLTHVYTFILRPDASYSLLVDNRERESGSMYTDWDILPPRKIKDVHAKRPKDWDDREYIEDPDEVKPEGYDSIPKQIPDPKDKKPDTWDDDDDGVWRPKMISNPAYKGPWKRKRIKNPNYKGKWKTPWIDNPEFEDDPDLYVLKPLKYVGIEVWQVKAGSVFDNILICDDPEYARKVVEEIWGANREAEKEAFEEAEKERKAREDREAQKNKDDGERRRRDRGDRHRGYKRRYRDHWDDYHDEL
;
A
#
# COMPACT_ATOMS: atom_id res chain seq x y z
N MET A 1 -4.21 -64.10 52.67
CA MET A 1 -3.83 -62.77 53.18
C MET A 1 -2.53 -62.40 52.49
N GLY A 2 -2.41 -61.52 51.51
CA GLY A 2 -3.22 -60.39 51.07
C GLY A 2 -2.27 -59.19 50.93
N THR A 3 -1.60 -59.01 49.79
CA THR A 3 -0.79 -57.81 49.51
C THR A 3 -0.78 -57.47 48.02
N ARG A 4 -1.61 -56.46 47.71
CA ARG A 4 -1.42 -55.32 46.78
C ARG A 4 -0.74 -55.58 45.43
N LEU A 5 -1.57 -55.62 44.37
CA LEU A 5 -1.18 -55.19 43.03
C LEU A 5 -1.30 -53.65 42.97
N ASP A 6 -0.18 -52.96 42.84
CA ASP A 6 -0.16 -51.57 42.43
C ASP A 6 -0.43 -51.48 40.92
N ARG A 7 -1.54 -50.84 40.56
CA ARG A 7 -1.88 -50.50 39.17
C ARG A 7 -1.18 -49.20 38.79
N LEU A 8 -0.12 -49.28 38.01
CA LEU A 8 0.41 -48.15 37.24
C LEU A 8 -0.39 -48.05 35.93
N LEU A 9 -1.35 -47.13 35.92
CA LEU A 9 -2.08 -46.72 34.71
C LEU A 9 -1.20 -45.70 33.97
N VAL A 10 -0.49 -46.15 32.94
CA VAL A 10 0.17 -45.26 31.98
C VAL A 10 -0.89 -44.81 30.98
N LEU A 11 -1.42 -43.60 31.17
CA LEU A 11 -2.18 -42.90 30.12
C LEU A 11 -1.20 -42.46 29.04
N SER A 12 -1.18 -43.20 27.92
CA SER A 12 -0.49 -42.77 26.71
C SER A 12 -1.39 -41.77 25.98
N SER A 13 -1.12 -40.48 26.20
CA SER A 13 -1.75 -39.39 25.45
C SER A 13 -1.30 -39.47 23.98
N LEU A 14 -2.16 -39.98 23.10
CA LEU A 14 -1.98 -39.82 21.66
C LEU A 14 -2.20 -38.33 21.31
N LEU A 15 -1.11 -37.58 21.29
CA LEU A 15 -1.04 -36.31 20.57
C LEU A 15 -1.13 -36.64 19.08
N LEU A 16 -2.32 -36.48 18.50
CA LEU A 16 -2.49 -36.31 17.07
C LEU A 16 -1.74 -35.03 16.68
N LEU A 17 -0.49 -35.17 16.26
CA LEU A 17 0.19 -34.14 15.47
C LEU A 17 -0.58 -34.05 14.15
N ALA A 18 -1.48 -33.09 14.03
CA ALA A 18 -2.02 -32.69 12.75
C ALA A 18 -0.84 -32.16 11.92
N SER A 19 -0.25 -33.00 11.08
CA SER A 19 0.72 -32.58 10.08
C SER A 19 -0.04 -31.76 9.05
N GLY A 20 0.40 -30.52 8.79
CA GLY A 20 -0.10 -29.73 7.67
C GLY A 20 0.08 -30.47 6.34
N GLU A 21 -0.84 -30.23 5.39
CA GLU A 21 -0.78 -30.71 4.03
C GLU A 21 -0.06 -29.69 3.14
N VAL A 22 1.00 -30.13 2.46
CA VAL A 22 1.65 -29.38 1.38
C VAL A 22 0.96 -29.74 0.07
N VAL A 23 0.28 -28.77 -0.53
CA VAL A 23 -0.47 -28.96 -1.78
C VAL A 23 0.46 -28.82 -2.99
N PHE A 24 1.34 -27.82 -2.94
CA PHE A 24 2.29 -27.53 -4.00
C PHE A 24 3.54 -26.91 -3.39
N GLU A 25 4.70 -27.39 -3.79
CA GLU A 25 6.00 -26.83 -3.43
C GLU A 25 6.89 -26.88 -4.68
N GLU A 26 7.47 -25.73 -5.04
CA GLU A 26 8.41 -25.61 -6.14
C GLU A 26 9.63 -24.80 -5.69
N ARG A 27 10.80 -25.44 -5.78
CA ARG A 27 12.13 -24.86 -5.53
C ARG A 27 12.99 -24.79 -6.81
N PHE A 28 12.35 -24.97 -7.96
CA PHE A 28 12.92 -24.98 -9.30
C PHE A 28 14.11 -25.94 -9.51
N GLU A 29 14.21 -26.99 -8.70
CA GLU A 29 15.18 -28.08 -8.87
C GLU A 29 15.13 -28.70 -10.29
N ASP A 30 16.22 -29.36 -10.67
CA ASP A 30 16.38 -30.01 -11.97
C ASP A 30 15.13 -30.79 -12.40
N GLY A 31 14.70 -30.55 -13.65
CA GLY A 31 13.47 -31.13 -14.21
C GLY A 31 12.21 -30.31 -13.98
N TRP A 32 12.31 -29.08 -13.45
CA TRP A 32 11.19 -28.14 -13.33
C TRP A 32 10.44 -27.91 -14.64
N GLU A 33 11.10 -28.04 -15.81
CA GLU A 33 10.49 -27.91 -17.13
C GLU A 33 9.40 -28.97 -17.39
N THR A 34 9.40 -30.07 -16.64
CA THR A 34 8.34 -31.09 -16.73
C THR A 34 7.08 -30.71 -15.93
N ARG A 35 7.24 -29.83 -14.93
CA ARG A 35 6.18 -29.35 -14.04
C ARG A 35 5.54 -28.05 -14.55
N TRP A 36 6.33 -27.22 -15.22
CA TRP A 36 5.92 -25.91 -15.72
C TRP A 36 5.73 -25.88 -17.24
N VAL A 37 4.71 -25.14 -17.66
CA VAL A 37 4.35 -24.97 -19.07
C VAL A 37 4.39 -23.49 -19.44
N GLU A 38 5.34 -23.13 -20.30
CA GLU A 38 5.37 -21.81 -20.94
C GLU A 38 4.19 -21.65 -21.91
N SER A 39 3.51 -20.51 -21.80
CA SER A 39 2.41 -20.12 -22.68
C SER A 39 2.91 -19.69 -24.06
N ASP A 40 2.10 -19.92 -25.09
CA ASP A 40 2.34 -19.40 -26.44
C ASP A 40 1.73 -18.00 -26.64
N TRP A 41 1.08 -17.44 -25.60
CA TRP A 41 0.55 -16.08 -25.63
C TRP A 41 1.65 -15.07 -25.97
N LYS A 42 1.34 -14.12 -26.87
CA LYS A 42 2.28 -13.10 -27.41
C LYS A 42 3.48 -13.62 -28.20
N ARG A 43 3.61 -14.94 -28.42
CA ARG A 43 4.73 -15.52 -29.19
C ARG A 43 4.71 -15.08 -30.65
N SER A 44 3.54 -15.10 -31.30
CA SER A 44 3.39 -14.66 -32.71
C SER A 44 3.64 -13.16 -32.90
N GLU A 45 3.44 -12.35 -31.85
CA GLU A 45 3.73 -10.90 -31.85
C GLU A 45 5.22 -10.60 -31.59
N GLY A 46 6.03 -11.61 -31.28
CA GLY A 46 7.43 -11.42 -30.87
C GLY A 46 7.59 -10.76 -29.49
N LYS A 47 6.51 -10.70 -28.70
CA LYS A 47 6.44 -10.01 -27.40
C LYS A 47 6.46 -10.96 -26.20
N ALA A 48 6.49 -12.28 -26.42
CA ALA A 48 6.66 -13.27 -25.37
C ALA A 48 8.11 -13.26 -24.83
N GLY A 49 8.23 -13.20 -23.51
CA GLY A 49 9.47 -13.38 -22.76
C GLY A 49 9.82 -14.86 -22.61
N ARG A 50 11.02 -15.13 -22.13
CA ARG A 50 11.48 -16.49 -21.79
C ARG A 50 12.01 -16.53 -20.37
N PHE A 51 11.98 -17.69 -19.74
CA PHE A 51 12.58 -17.89 -18.44
C PHE A 51 13.96 -18.55 -18.57
N LYS A 52 14.85 -18.25 -17.62
CA LYS A 52 16.15 -18.90 -17.46
C LYS A 52 16.28 -19.43 -16.03
N HIS A 53 16.67 -20.68 -15.88
CA HIS A 53 16.99 -21.27 -14.58
C HIS A 53 18.37 -20.78 -14.09
N THR A 54 18.41 -19.99 -13.01
CA THR A 54 19.62 -19.28 -12.56
C THR A 54 19.46 -18.71 -11.14
N ALA A 55 20.55 -18.63 -10.37
CA ALA A 55 20.57 -17.99 -9.04
C ALA A 55 20.72 -16.45 -9.10
N GLY A 56 20.53 -15.85 -10.27
CA GLY A 56 20.82 -14.43 -10.52
C GLY A 56 22.32 -14.13 -10.71
N ARG A 57 22.69 -12.85 -10.57
CA ARG A 57 24.07 -12.34 -10.69
C ARG A 57 24.88 -12.46 -9.40
N TYR A 58 24.19 -12.53 -8.28
CA TYR A 58 24.71 -12.74 -6.93
C TYR A 58 23.64 -13.54 -6.18
N SER A 59 24.05 -14.47 -5.33
CA SER A 59 23.17 -15.26 -4.48
C SER A 59 23.84 -15.59 -3.15
N GLY A 60 23.04 -15.94 -2.15
CA GLY A 60 23.56 -16.54 -0.92
C GLY A 60 24.02 -17.98 -1.14
N ASP A 61 23.34 -18.71 -2.02
CA ASP A 61 23.71 -20.06 -2.48
C ASP A 61 23.64 -20.12 -4.02
N PRO A 62 24.74 -20.45 -4.73
CA PRO A 62 24.74 -20.61 -6.19
C PRO A 62 23.92 -21.79 -6.71
N ASP A 63 23.63 -22.77 -5.87
CA ASP A 63 22.81 -23.94 -6.20
C ASP A 63 21.31 -23.70 -5.98
N ASP A 64 20.95 -22.70 -5.16
CA ASP A 64 19.58 -22.21 -4.96
C ASP A 64 19.15 -21.34 -6.16
N LYS A 65 18.54 -22.00 -7.16
CA LYS A 65 18.22 -21.39 -8.45
C LYS A 65 16.71 -21.32 -8.65
N GLY A 66 16.25 -20.11 -8.92
CA GLY A 66 14.89 -19.86 -9.40
C GLY A 66 14.79 -19.72 -10.92
N ILE A 67 13.61 -19.30 -11.37
CA ILE A 67 13.36 -18.91 -12.76
C ILE A 67 13.43 -17.40 -12.92
N GLN A 68 14.35 -16.95 -13.77
CA GLN A 68 14.58 -15.53 -14.06
C GLN A 68 13.89 -15.13 -15.36
N THR A 69 13.18 -14.01 -15.33
CA THR A 69 12.66 -13.34 -16.53
C THR A 69 13.80 -12.85 -17.42
N THR A 70 13.70 -13.09 -18.74
CA THR A 70 14.71 -12.67 -19.73
C THR A 70 14.14 -11.80 -20.85
N MET A 71 15.00 -10.92 -21.38
CA MET A 71 14.70 -9.97 -22.45
C MET A 71 13.77 -8.83 -22.01
N ASP A 72 14.26 -7.61 -22.19
CA ASP A 72 13.52 -6.39 -21.83
C ASP A 72 12.26 -6.18 -22.68
N ALA A 73 11.27 -5.50 -22.10
CA ALA A 73 9.99 -5.16 -22.69
C ALA A 73 9.25 -6.39 -23.25
N ARG A 74 8.97 -7.37 -22.37
CA ARG A 74 8.29 -8.62 -22.72
C ARG A 74 7.19 -9.00 -21.73
N HIS A 75 6.23 -9.78 -22.23
CA HIS A 75 5.21 -10.46 -21.44
C HIS A 75 5.70 -11.87 -21.10
N PHE A 76 5.73 -12.20 -19.82
CA PHE A 76 6.11 -13.51 -19.31
C PHE A 76 4.86 -14.23 -18.86
N ALA A 77 4.68 -15.49 -19.28
CA ALA A 77 3.52 -16.29 -18.94
C ALA A 77 3.91 -17.78 -18.83
N ILE A 78 3.93 -18.30 -17.61
CA ILE A 78 4.23 -19.70 -17.32
C ILE A 78 3.33 -20.20 -16.19
N SER A 79 2.94 -21.48 -16.23
CA SER A 79 2.04 -22.05 -15.22
C SER A 79 2.38 -23.50 -14.92
N ALA A 80 2.10 -23.91 -13.69
CA ALA A 80 2.19 -25.29 -13.23
C ALA A 80 0.83 -25.78 -12.74
N LYS A 81 0.58 -27.07 -12.94
CA LYS A 81 -0.63 -27.76 -12.49
C LYS A 81 -0.32 -28.57 -11.24
N PHE A 82 -1.21 -28.51 -10.26
CA PHE A 82 -1.15 -29.32 -9.04
C PHE A 82 -2.46 -30.08 -8.81
N PRO A 83 -2.50 -31.06 -7.88
CA PRO A 83 -3.74 -31.74 -7.52
C PRO A 83 -4.80 -30.74 -7.07
N GLU A 84 -6.00 -30.84 -7.65
CA GLU A 84 -7.07 -29.89 -7.35
C GLU A 84 -7.43 -29.93 -5.86
N PHE A 85 -7.48 -28.78 -5.20
CA PHE A 85 -7.84 -28.69 -3.78
C PHE A 85 -8.76 -27.51 -3.51
N SER A 86 -9.47 -27.58 -2.38
CA SER A 86 -10.26 -26.48 -1.84
C SER A 86 -9.75 -26.12 -0.46
N ASN A 87 -9.75 -24.82 -0.14
CA ASN A 87 -9.43 -24.34 1.20
C ASN A 87 -10.65 -24.35 2.15
N LYS A 88 -11.76 -24.99 1.77
CA LYS A 88 -12.92 -25.12 2.68
C LYS A 88 -12.54 -25.86 3.97
N ASN A 89 -12.82 -25.24 5.12
CA ASN A 89 -12.49 -25.70 6.47
C ASN A 89 -10.99 -25.78 6.79
N ARG A 90 -10.13 -25.13 6.01
CA ARG A 90 -8.67 -25.12 6.20
C ARG A 90 -8.09 -23.75 5.91
N THR A 91 -6.96 -23.47 6.54
CA THR A 91 -6.18 -22.27 6.20
C THR A 91 -5.60 -22.46 4.80
N LEU A 92 -5.54 -21.40 4.02
CA LEU A 92 -4.78 -21.33 2.78
C LEU A 92 -3.54 -20.48 3.04
N VAL A 93 -2.37 -21.06 2.81
CA VAL A 93 -1.10 -20.33 2.81
C VAL A 93 -0.57 -20.31 1.39
N VAL A 94 -0.21 -19.13 0.90
CA VAL A 94 0.42 -18.92 -0.42
C VAL A 94 1.69 -18.11 -0.19
N GLN A 95 2.82 -18.70 -0.53
CA GLN A 95 4.14 -18.15 -0.25
C GLN A 95 5.02 -18.28 -1.49
N TYR A 96 5.84 -17.28 -1.75
CA TYR A 96 6.93 -17.39 -2.72
C TYR A 96 7.97 -16.31 -2.47
N SER A 97 9.18 -16.55 -2.96
CA SER A 97 10.26 -15.57 -2.97
C SER A 97 10.41 -14.93 -4.34
N ILE A 98 10.72 -13.64 -4.35
CA ILE A 98 11.09 -12.92 -5.56
C ILE A 98 12.25 -11.97 -5.29
N LYS A 99 13.14 -11.88 -6.26
CA LYS A 99 14.27 -10.95 -6.28
C LYS A 99 14.18 -10.05 -7.50
N PHE A 100 14.16 -8.75 -7.29
CA PHE A 100 14.33 -7.74 -8.35
C PHE A 100 15.79 -7.33 -8.46
N GLU A 101 16.65 -8.23 -8.95
CA GLU A 101 18.08 -7.94 -9.01
C GLU A 101 18.44 -6.88 -10.06
N GLN A 102 17.55 -6.64 -11.00
CA GLN A 102 17.61 -5.58 -12.00
C GLN A 102 17.03 -4.27 -11.43
N ASP A 103 17.45 -3.13 -11.98
CA ASP A 103 16.78 -1.85 -11.71
C ASP A 103 15.40 -1.83 -12.38
N ILE A 104 14.44 -2.52 -11.79
CA ILE A 104 13.10 -2.63 -12.35
C ILE A 104 12.43 -1.26 -12.34
N GLU A 105 12.17 -0.73 -13.52
CA GLU A 105 11.49 0.56 -13.67
C GLU A 105 9.98 0.37 -13.70
N CYS A 106 9.50 -0.62 -14.45
CA CYS A 106 8.10 -0.99 -14.49
C CYS A 106 7.95 -2.47 -14.81
N GLY A 107 7.33 -3.23 -13.91
CA GLY A 107 6.94 -4.61 -14.12
C GLY A 107 6.35 -5.29 -12.89
N GLY A 108 5.58 -6.34 -13.16
CA GLY A 108 4.96 -7.17 -12.14
C GLY A 108 5.91 -8.25 -11.61
N GLY A 109 5.68 -8.64 -10.37
CA GLY A 109 6.34 -9.73 -9.67
C GLY A 109 5.36 -10.67 -8.95
N TYR A 110 4.08 -10.64 -9.33
CA TYR A 110 3.00 -11.40 -8.70
C TYR A 110 2.77 -12.77 -9.32
N ILE A 111 2.17 -13.65 -8.52
CA ILE A 111 1.65 -14.95 -8.95
C ILE A 111 0.12 -14.93 -8.98
N LYS A 112 -0.47 -15.86 -9.74
CA LYS A 112 -1.91 -16.10 -9.80
C LYS A 112 -2.21 -17.55 -9.45
N LEU A 113 -3.22 -17.77 -8.61
CA LEU A 113 -3.84 -19.08 -8.42
C LEU A 113 -5.11 -19.16 -9.24
N MET A 114 -5.28 -20.25 -9.98
CA MET A 114 -6.40 -20.43 -10.90
C MET A 114 -7.18 -21.69 -10.58
N SER A 115 -8.47 -21.63 -10.91
CA SER A 115 -9.45 -22.68 -10.67
C SER A 115 -9.99 -23.27 -11.96
N GLY A 116 -10.56 -24.48 -11.88
CA GLY A 116 -11.18 -25.13 -13.03
C GLY A 116 -10.17 -25.59 -14.08
N TYR A 117 -10.56 -25.61 -15.36
CA TYR A 117 -9.65 -25.97 -16.46
C TYR A 117 -8.95 -24.74 -17.01
N VAL A 118 -7.62 -24.78 -17.06
CA VAL A 118 -6.79 -23.76 -17.72
C VAL A 118 -6.02 -24.41 -18.87
N ASN A 119 -6.14 -23.85 -20.07
CA ASN A 119 -5.25 -24.18 -21.16
C ASN A 119 -3.92 -23.44 -20.95
N GLN A 120 -2.94 -24.10 -20.32
CA GLN A 120 -1.64 -23.52 -19.96
C GLN A 120 -0.89 -22.93 -21.17
N LYS A 121 -1.07 -23.48 -22.37
CA LYS A 121 -0.49 -22.94 -23.62
C LYS A 121 -1.12 -21.64 -24.10
N LYS A 122 -2.28 -21.27 -23.57
CA LYS A 122 -2.97 -20.01 -23.85
C LYS A 122 -3.08 -19.13 -22.60
N PHE A 123 -2.36 -19.46 -21.52
CA PHE A 123 -2.36 -18.68 -20.29
C PHE A 123 -1.92 -17.23 -20.56
N SER A 124 -2.68 -16.28 -20.05
CA SER A 124 -2.54 -14.84 -20.34
C SER A 124 -3.14 -13.99 -19.21
N GLY A 125 -3.01 -12.66 -19.34
CA GLY A 125 -3.65 -11.70 -18.43
C GLY A 125 -5.16 -11.83 -18.31
N ASP A 126 -5.83 -12.33 -19.35
CA ASP A 126 -7.29 -12.51 -19.38
C ASP A 126 -7.75 -13.85 -18.77
N THR A 127 -6.81 -14.72 -18.38
CA THR A 127 -7.17 -16.01 -17.78
C THR A 127 -7.78 -15.78 -16.40
N PRO A 128 -9.01 -16.28 -16.14
CA PRO A 128 -9.64 -16.13 -14.83
C PRO A 128 -8.78 -16.75 -13.72
N TYR A 129 -8.60 -16.00 -12.64
CA TYR A 129 -7.89 -16.44 -11.44
C TYR A 129 -8.85 -16.41 -10.24
N SER A 130 -8.36 -16.90 -9.09
CA SER A 130 -9.04 -16.87 -7.80
C SER A 130 -8.29 -16.00 -6.80
N LEU A 131 -6.96 -15.93 -6.95
CA LEU A 131 -6.06 -15.05 -6.21
C LEU A 131 -5.01 -14.50 -7.17
N MET A 132 -4.72 -13.20 -7.10
CA MET A 132 -3.50 -12.59 -7.62
C MET A 132 -2.78 -11.92 -6.45
N PHE A 133 -1.52 -12.30 -6.24
CA PHE A 133 -0.77 -11.90 -5.05
C PHE A 133 0.69 -11.61 -5.40
N GLY A 134 1.19 -10.43 -5.00
CA GLY A 134 2.60 -10.09 -5.13
C GLY A 134 2.91 -8.64 -5.53
N PRO A 135 4.20 -8.26 -5.57
CA PRO A 135 4.63 -6.91 -5.85
C PRO A 135 4.40 -6.52 -7.32
N ASP A 136 4.14 -5.24 -7.53
CA ASP A 136 4.03 -4.58 -8.83
C ASP A 136 4.62 -3.18 -8.74
N ILE A 137 5.71 -2.98 -9.47
CA ILE A 137 6.50 -1.76 -9.43
C ILE A 137 6.32 -1.09 -10.79
N CYS A 138 5.92 0.18 -10.83
CA CYS A 138 5.88 0.97 -12.06
C CYS A 138 6.12 2.46 -11.78
N GLY A 139 7.34 2.90 -12.08
CA GLY A 139 7.84 4.23 -11.83
C GLY A 139 7.93 4.56 -10.34
N THR A 140 7.92 5.86 -10.02
CA THR A 140 7.92 6.33 -8.63
C THR A 140 6.55 6.29 -7.98
N GLN A 141 5.48 6.09 -8.76
CA GLN A 141 4.09 6.22 -8.31
C GLN A 141 3.45 4.88 -7.94
N THR A 142 3.91 3.77 -8.52
CA THR A 142 3.34 2.45 -8.28
C THR A 142 4.40 1.56 -7.65
N LYS A 143 4.24 1.25 -6.36
CA LYS A 143 5.06 0.30 -5.60
C LYS A 143 4.14 -0.55 -4.75
N LYS A 144 3.23 -1.27 -5.41
CA LYS A 144 2.07 -1.87 -4.76
C LYS A 144 2.27 -3.35 -4.59
N LEU A 145 1.86 -3.87 -3.43
CA LEU A 145 1.70 -5.29 -3.19
C LEU A 145 0.26 -5.65 -3.50
N HIS A 146 0.02 -6.21 -4.69
CA HIS A 146 -1.31 -6.66 -5.09
C HIS A 146 -1.77 -7.80 -4.20
N LEU A 147 -3.02 -7.69 -3.74
CA LEU A 147 -3.75 -8.77 -3.11
C LEU A 147 -5.20 -8.70 -3.59
N ILE A 148 -5.48 -9.44 -4.67
CA ILE A 148 -6.75 -9.40 -5.39
C ILE A 148 -7.42 -10.76 -5.29
N LEU A 149 -8.65 -10.78 -4.79
CA LEU A 149 -9.47 -11.97 -4.63
C LEU A 149 -10.60 -11.95 -5.65
N SER A 150 -10.89 -13.10 -6.26
CA SER A 150 -11.99 -13.22 -7.20
C SER A 150 -13.21 -13.85 -6.52
N TYR A 151 -14.34 -13.15 -6.55
CA TYR A 151 -15.61 -13.61 -6.00
C TYR A 151 -16.72 -13.44 -7.03
N GLN A 152 -17.52 -14.50 -7.25
CA GLN A 152 -18.61 -14.54 -8.23
C GLN A 152 -18.26 -14.07 -9.66
N GLY A 153 -16.99 -14.20 -10.07
CA GLY A 153 -16.51 -13.82 -11.41
C GLY A 153 -16.02 -12.38 -11.54
N GLN A 154 -16.07 -11.58 -10.45
CA GLN A 154 -15.44 -10.28 -10.33
C GLN A 154 -14.13 -10.38 -9.55
N ASN A 155 -13.17 -9.51 -9.88
CA ASN A 155 -11.92 -9.33 -9.12
C ASN A 155 -12.05 -8.13 -8.17
N TYR A 156 -11.72 -8.35 -6.91
CA TYR A 156 -11.76 -7.35 -5.85
C TYR A 156 -10.34 -7.12 -5.35
N PRO A 157 -9.71 -5.97 -5.66
CA PRO A 157 -8.45 -5.59 -5.02
C PRO A 157 -8.70 -5.23 -3.55
N ILE A 158 -7.70 -5.46 -2.71
CA ILE A 158 -7.74 -4.99 -1.33
C ILE A 158 -7.84 -3.45 -1.29
N LYS A 159 -8.60 -2.92 -0.33
CA LYS A 159 -8.77 -1.47 -0.10
C LYS A 159 -7.53 -0.80 0.45
N LYS A 160 -6.73 -1.54 1.20
CA LYS A 160 -5.51 -1.05 1.85
C LYS A 160 -4.44 -0.78 0.81
N ASP A 161 -3.73 0.32 0.96
CA ASP A 161 -2.57 0.62 0.11
C ASP A 161 -1.34 -0.09 0.68
N LEU A 162 -1.01 -1.24 0.10
CA LEU A 162 0.10 -2.08 0.54
C LEU A 162 1.34 -1.77 -0.29
N GLU A 163 2.43 -1.40 0.36
CA GLU A 163 3.71 -1.15 -0.31
C GLU A 163 4.55 -2.43 -0.37
N CYS A 164 5.23 -2.64 -1.50
CA CYS A 164 6.19 -3.74 -1.66
C CYS A 164 7.64 -3.27 -1.42
N GLU A 165 8.51 -4.22 -1.11
CA GLU A 165 9.94 -3.95 -0.98
C GLU A 165 10.54 -3.62 -2.36
N THR A 166 11.51 -2.70 -2.39
CA THR A 166 12.05 -2.14 -3.64
C THR A 166 13.57 -2.17 -3.73
N ASP A 167 14.23 -2.84 -2.80
CA ASP A 167 15.67 -3.11 -2.94
C ASP A 167 15.90 -4.27 -3.93
N LYS A 168 17.16 -4.68 -4.08
CA LYS A 168 17.58 -5.68 -5.08
C LYS A 168 17.80 -7.08 -4.47
N LEU A 169 17.49 -7.26 -3.20
CA LEU A 169 17.63 -8.52 -2.49
C LEU A 169 16.38 -9.38 -2.69
N THR A 170 16.48 -10.63 -2.29
CA THR A 170 15.35 -11.55 -2.29
C THR A 170 14.41 -11.17 -1.13
N HIS A 171 13.12 -11.12 -1.42
CA HIS A 171 12.07 -10.99 -0.42
C HIS A 171 11.06 -12.13 -0.54
N VAL A 172 10.52 -12.56 0.59
CA VAL A 172 9.51 -13.62 0.66
C VAL A 172 8.15 -13.02 1.02
N TYR A 173 7.17 -13.24 0.16
CA TYR A 173 5.80 -12.78 0.35
C TYR A 173 4.90 -13.95 0.74
N THR A 174 4.21 -13.83 1.87
CA THR A 174 3.33 -14.90 2.39
C THR A 174 1.95 -14.34 2.68
N PHE A 175 0.94 -14.88 2.01
CA PHE A 175 -0.47 -14.61 2.28
C PHE A 175 -1.11 -15.81 2.99
N ILE A 176 -1.81 -15.54 4.10
CA ILE A 176 -2.49 -16.54 4.92
C ILE A 176 -3.97 -16.15 4.98
N LEU A 177 -4.86 -17.02 4.53
CA LEU A 177 -6.32 -16.85 4.60
C LEU A 177 -6.93 -17.96 5.45
N ARG A 178 -7.66 -17.59 6.51
CA ARG A 178 -8.20 -18.52 7.51
C ARG A 178 -9.70 -18.77 7.33
N PRO A 179 -10.25 -19.87 7.90
CA PRO A 179 -11.67 -20.20 7.80
C PRO A 179 -12.66 -19.20 8.40
N ASP A 180 -12.20 -18.28 9.24
CA ASP A 180 -13.02 -17.17 9.78
C ASP A 180 -13.01 -15.93 8.88
N ALA A 181 -12.50 -16.07 7.64
CA ALA A 181 -12.27 -14.98 6.70
C ALA A 181 -11.33 -13.89 7.21
N SER A 182 -10.50 -14.19 8.22
CA SER A 182 -9.35 -13.36 8.59
C SER A 182 -8.16 -13.69 7.68
N TYR A 183 -7.30 -12.70 7.47
CA TYR A 183 -6.06 -12.89 6.73
C TYR A 183 -4.86 -12.28 7.46
N SER A 184 -3.68 -12.80 7.16
CA SER A 184 -2.39 -12.20 7.51
C SER A 184 -1.53 -12.12 6.25
N LEU A 185 -0.78 -11.03 6.13
CA LEU A 185 0.20 -10.79 5.08
C LEU A 185 1.55 -10.58 5.74
N LEU A 186 2.50 -11.45 5.41
CA LEU A 186 3.86 -11.40 5.90
C LEU A 186 4.79 -11.06 4.74
N VAL A 187 5.82 -10.28 5.06
CA VAL A 187 6.98 -10.06 4.21
C VAL A 187 8.20 -10.42 5.04
N ASP A 188 9.03 -11.32 4.53
CA ASP A 188 10.25 -11.80 5.20
C ASP A 188 9.97 -12.34 6.62
N ASN A 189 8.94 -13.18 6.73
CA ASN A 189 8.43 -13.75 7.98
C ASN A 189 7.91 -12.74 9.02
N ARG A 190 7.80 -11.45 8.68
CA ARG A 190 7.23 -10.42 9.55
C ARG A 190 5.82 -10.06 9.10
N GLU A 191 4.85 -10.11 10.02
CA GLU A 191 3.48 -9.66 9.72
C GLU A 191 3.49 -8.16 9.43
N ARG A 192 3.10 -7.81 8.20
CA ARG A 192 2.99 -6.43 7.73
C ARG A 192 1.56 -5.92 7.82
N GLU A 193 0.60 -6.81 7.59
CA GLU A 193 -0.81 -6.47 7.58
C GLU A 193 -1.66 -7.67 8.01
N SER A 194 -2.79 -7.40 8.66
CA SER A 194 -3.79 -8.40 8.99
C SER A 194 -5.19 -7.77 9.03
N GLY A 195 -6.22 -8.59 8.86
CA GLY A 195 -7.57 -8.07 8.80
C GLY A 195 -8.60 -9.11 8.39
N SER A 196 -9.68 -8.65 7.76
CA SER A 196 -10.80 -9.51 7.40
C SER A 196 -11.33 -9.21 6.00
N MET A 197 -11.76 -10.25 5.29
CA MET A 197 -12.42 -10.10 4.00
C MET A 197 -13.68 -9.23 4.04
N TYR A 198 -14.36 -9.21 5.20
CA TYR A 198 -15.57 -8.40 5.41
C TYR A 198 -15.30 -6.88 5.42
N THR A 199 -14.09 -6.46 5.76
CA THR A 199 -13.75 -5.03 5.92
C THR A 199 -12.84 -4.54 4.81
N ASP A 200 -11.90 -5.38 4.39
CA ASP A 200 -10.74 -4.94 3.60
C ASP A 200 -10.91 -5.16 2.10
N TRP A 201 -12.01 -5.78 1.67
CA TRP A 201 -12.47 -5.84 0.29
C TRP A 201 -13.91 -5.34 0.16
N ASP A 202 -14.31 -4.91 -1.04
CA ASP A 202 -15.70 -4.56 -1.39
C ASP A 202 -16.46 -5.77 -1.98
N ILE A 203 -16.31 -6.95 -1.36
CA ILE A 203 -16.97 -8.18 -1.85
C ILE A 203 -18.45 -8.21 -1.49
N LEU A 204 -18.76 -7.98 -0.20
CA LEU A 204 -20.13 -7.95 0.29
C LEU A 204 -20.57 -6.50 0.53
N PRO A 205 -21.87 -6.17 0.37
CA PRO A 205 -22.42 -4.88 0.76
C PRO A 205 -22.14 -4.55 2.25
N PRO A 206 -22.16 -3.27 2.65
CA PRO A 206 -21.97 -2.91 4.05
C PRO A 206 -23.11 -3.45 4.91
N ARG A 207 -22.81 -3.94 6.11
CA ARG A 207 -23.82 -4.45 7.07
C ARG A 207 -24.86 -3.39 7.47
N LYS A 208 -24.46 -2.12 7.52
CA LYS A 208 -25.33 -1.00 7.89
C LYS A 208 -25.26 0.13 6.87
N ILE A 209 -26.41 0.73 6.60
CA ILE A 209 -26.56 1.90 5.74
C ILE A 209 -27.25 3.03 6.50
N LYS A 210 -27.07 4.27 6.06
CA LYS A 210 -27.83 5.40 6.63
C LYS A 210 -29.28 5.30 6.19
N ASP A 211 -30.20 5.49 7.12
CA ASP A 211 -31.63 5.54 6.81
C ASP A 211 -31.95 6.83 6.06
N VAL A 212 -32.03 6.74 4.74
CA VAL A 212 -32.36 7.87 3.86
C VAL A 212 -33.80 8.38 4.06
N HIS A 213 -34.66 7.60 4.72
CA HIS A 213 -36.04 7.96 5.02
C HIS A 213 -36.23 8.52 6.44
N ALA A 214 -35.19 8.44 7.29
CA ALA A 214 -35.23 9.00 8.63
C ALA A 214 -35.39 10.52 8.62
N LYS A 215 -36.47 10.99 9.25
CA LYS A 215 -36.74 12.41 9.45
C LYS A 215 -36.37 12.82 10.87
N ARG A 216 -35.82 14.02 11.02
CA ARG A 216 -35.62 14.63 12.34
C ARG A 216 -36.96 14.72 13.07
N PRO A 217 -37.10 14.15 14.28
CA PRO A 217 -38.30 14.28 15.10
C PRO A 217 -38.63 15.74 15.37
N LYS A 218 -39.92 16.07 15.43
CA LYS A 218 -40.37 17.46 15.68
C LYS A 218 -39.96 17.96 17.06
N ASP A 219 -39.81 17.05 18.02
CA ASP A 219 -39.41 17.28 19.41
C ASP A 219 -37.88 17.21 19.61
N TRP A 220 -37.09 17.19 18.53
CA TRP A 220 -35.64 17.18 18.62
C TRP A 220 -35.08 18.60 18.74
N ASP A 221 -34.66 18.98 19.94
CA ASP A 221 -34.02 20.28 20.16
C ASP A 221 -32.50 20.19 20.03
N ASP A 222 -31.97 20.78 18.96
CA ASP A 222 -30.54 20.88 18.67
C ASP A 222 -29.93 22.22 19.11
N ARG A 223 -30.69 23.06 19.84
CA ARG A 223 -30.20 24.31 20.41
C ARG A 223 -29.56 24.04 21.75
N GLU A 224 -28.24 24.20 21.83
CA GLU A 224 -27.48 24.03 23.07
C GLU A 224 -27.84 25.07 24.14
N TYR A 225 -28.18 26.29 23.71
CA TYR A 225 -28.60 27.38 24.59
C TYR A 225 -29.93 27.96 24.14
N ILE A 226 -30.85 28.12 25.09
CA ILE A 226 -32.13 28.81 24.94
C ILE A 226 -32.13 30.07 25.80
N GLU A 227 -33.04 31.00 25.53
CA GLU A 227 -33.27 32.10 26.44
C GLU A 227 -33.98 31.59 27.70
N ASP A 228 -33.63 32.14 28.87
CA ASP A 228 -34.19 31.75 30.16
C ASP A 228 -35.70 32.05 30.22
N PRO A 229 -36.57 31.02 30.17
CA PRO A 229 -38.01 31.23 30.13
C PRO A 229 -38.55 31.88 31.41
N ASP A 230 -37.83 31.70 32.53
CA ASP A 230 -38.21 32.22 33.84
C ASP A 230 -37.71 33.66 34.05
N GLU A 231 -36.82 34.16 33.18
CA GLU A 231 -36.36 35.53 33.25
C GLU A 231 -37.38 36.48 32.59
N VAL A 232 -38.09 37.19 33.48
CA VAL A 232 -39.00 38.27 33.13
C VAL A 232 -38.24 39.60 33.11
N LYS A 233 -38.53 40.41 32.11
CA LYS A 233 -38.00 41.77 32.03
C LYS A 233 -38.46 42.59 33.25
N PRO A 234 -37.54 43.21 34.02
CA PRO A 234 -37.92 44.02 35.16
C PRO A 234 -38.83 45.18 34.75
N GLU A 235 -39.84 45.45 35.56
CA GLU A 235 -40.73 46.59 35.36
C GLU A 235 -39.94 47.91 35.40
N GLY A 236 -40.22 48.83 34.48
CA GLY A 236 -39.53 50.11 34.36
C GLY A 236 -38.14 50.07 33.69
N TYR A 237 -37.63 48.91 33.27
CA TYR A 237 -36.30 48.80 32.61
C TYR A 237 -36.20 49.66 31.34
N ASP A 238 -37.25 49.72 30.52
CA ASP A 238 -37.29 50.55 29.30
C ASP A 238 -37.45 52.04 29.58
N SER A 239 -37.96 52.37 30.77
CA SER A 239 -38.19 53.75 31.20
C SER A 239 -36.92 54.40 31.73
N ILE A 240 -35.81 53.66 31.88
CA ILE A 240 -34.52 54.20 32.29
C ILE A 240 -33.94 55.01 31.11
N PRO A 241 -33.79 56.33 31.22
CA PRO A 241 -33.29 57.16 30.12
C PRO A 241 -31.80 56.90 29.89
N LYS A 242 -31.36 56.98 28.62
CA LYS A 242 -29.94 56.82 28.23
C LYS A 242 -29.03 57.89 28.85
N GLN A 243 -29.58 59.08 29.05
CA GLN A 243 -28.88 60.21 29.61
C GLN A 243 -29.68 60.81 30.76
N ILE A 244 -28.98 61.30 31.78
CA ILE A 244 -29.54 62.04 32.91
C ILE A 244 -28.78 63.37 33.04
N PRO A 245 -29.40 64.42 33.59
CA PRO A 245 -28.70 65.63 34.00
C PRO A 245 -27.49 65.32 34.88
N ASP A 246 -26.35 65.95 34.62
CA ASP A 246 -25.15 65.83 35.45
C ASP A 246 -25.42 66.42 36.84
N PRO A 247 -25.44 65.62 37.92
CA PRO A 247 -25.70 66.12 39.27
C PRO A 247 -24.62 67.08 39.78
N LYS A 248 -23.44 67.10 39.14
CA LYS A 248 -22.33 67.98 39.49
C LYS A 248 -22.30 69.26 38.68
N ASP A 249 -23.04 69.32 37.58
CA ASP A 249 -23.16 70.54 36.79
C ASP A 249 -24.12 71.47 37.52
N LYS A 250 -23.63 72.65 37.88
CA LYS A 250 -24.40 73.69 38.57
C LYS A 250 -24.44 74.90 37.67
N LYS A 251 -25.57 75.60 37.71
CA LYS A 251 -25.73 76.88 37.03
C LYS A 251 -24.58 77.81 37.44
N PRO A 252 -23.74 78.28 36.50
CA PRO A 252 -22.68 79.21 36.82
C PRO A 252 -23.26 80.51 37.39
N ASP A 253 -22.57 81.12 38.35
CA ASP A 253 -23.02 82.39 38.96
C ASP A 253 -23.07 83.55 37.94
N THR A 254 -22.39 83.40 36.80
CA THR A 254 -22.36 84.38 35.70
C THR A 254 -23.44 84.14 34.64
N TRP A 255 -24.40 83.24 34.87
CA TRP A 255 -25.45 82.89 33.90
C TRP A 255 -26.71 83.73 34.09
N ASP A 256 -27.14 84.44 33.05
CA ASP A 256 -28.38 85.24 33.05
C ASP A 256 -29.47 84.53 32.23
N ASP A 257 -30.60 84.17 32.86
CA ASP A 257 -31.67 83.43 32.16
C ASP A 257 -32.41 84.29 31.11
N ASP A 258 -32.36 85.61 31.21
CA ASP A 258 -33.03 86.53 30.27
C ASP A 258 -32.20 86.72 28.98
N ASP A 259 -30.87 86.73 29.09
CA ASP A 259 -29.94 86.91 27.96
C ASP A 259 -29.40 85.57 27.39
N ASP A 260 -29.11 84.56 28.24
CA ASP A 260 -28.53 83.26 27.83
C ASP A 260 -29.58 82.14 27.69
N GLY A 261 -30.82 82.39 28.15
CA GLY A 261 -31.93 81.44 28.18
C GLY A 261 -31.94 80.51 29.41
N VAL A 262 -33.04 79.76 29.59
CA VAL A 262 -33.22 78.86 30.74
C VAL A 262 -32.07 77.85 30.81
N TRP A 263 -31.24 77.98 31.85
CA TRP A 263 -30.11 77.08 32.08
C TRP A 263 -30.57 75.62 32.14
N ARG A 264 -29.87 74.75 31.40
CA ARG A 264 -30.08 73.29 31.46
C ARG A 264 -28.76 72.60 31.79
N PRO A 265 -28.73 71.72 32.81
CA PRO A 265 -27.55 70.94 33.14
C PRO A 265 -27.11 70.08 31.96
N LYS A 266 -25.80 69.89 31.79
CA LYS A 266 -25.22 68.96 30.81
C LYS A 266 -25.76 67.56 31.04
N MET A 267 -26.16 66.90 29.96
CA MET A 267 -26.64 65.52 30.03
C MET A 267 -25.45 64.57 30.01
N ILE A 268 -25.34 63.70 31.02
CA ILE A 268 -24.34 62.63 31.10
C ILE A 268 -24.99 61.27 30.88
N SER A 269 -24.20 60.28 30.45
CA SER A 269 -24.66 58.90 30.31
C SER A 269 -25.16 58.38 31.65
N ASN A 270 -26.40 57.85 31.67
CA ASN A 270 -27.00 57.30 32.87
C ASN A 270 -26.32 55.95 33.24
N PRO A 271 -25.61 55.85 34.38
CA PRO A 271 -24.96 54.61 34.77
C PRO A 271 -25.94 53.44 35.00
N ALA A 272 -27.22 53.74 35.25
CA ALA A 272 -28.27 52.74 35.41
C ALA A 272 -28.81 52.19 34.07
N TYR A 273 -28.55 52.85 32.93
CA TYR A 273 -29.00 52.38 31.62
C TYR A 273 -28.08 51.24 31.13
N LYS A 274 -28.58 50.00 31.18
CA LYS A 274 -27.83 48.79 30.80
C LYS A 274 -27.99 48.38 29.33
N GLY A 275 -28.49 49.26 28.47
CA GLY A 275 -28.80 48.95 27.07
C GLY A 275 -30.12 48.20 26.90
N PRO A 276 -30.52 47.86 25.65
CA PRO A 276 -31.75 47.11 25.38
C PRO A 276 -31.74 45.79 26.14
N TRP A 277 -32.84 45.49 26.85
CA TRP A 277 -32.96 44.26 27.61
C TRP A 277 -32.84 43.04 26.68
N LYS A 278 -31.98 42.10 27.05
CA LYS A 278 -31.85 40.80 26.39
C LYS A 278 -31.94 39.72 27.47
N ARG A 279 -32.79 38.74 27.22
CA ARG A 279 -32.94 37.57 28.10
C ARG A 279 -31.63 36.78 28.13
N LYS A 280 -31.22 36.33 29.31
CA LYS A 280 -30.03 35.52 29.51
C LYS A 280 -30.16 34.20 28.75
N ARG A 281 -29.03 33.72 28.24
CA ARG A 281 -28.95 32.42 27.59
C ARG A 281 -28.57 31.37 28.63
N ILE A 282 -29.43 30.37 28.81
CA ILE A 282 -29.18 29.21 29.69
C ILE A 282 -28.97 27.97 28.84
N LYS A 283 -28.30 26.95 29.41
CA LYS A 283 -28.17 25.65 28.76
C LYS A 283 -29.56 25.02 28.63
N ASN A 284 -29.90 24.57 27.44
CA ASN A 284 -31.18 23.95 27.17
C ASN A 284 -31.27 22.56 27.81
N PRO A 285 -32.16 22.35 28.81
CA PRO A 285 -32.31 21.05 29.44
C PRO A 285 -32.78 19.95 28.47
N ASN A 286 -33.44 20.34 27.36
CA ASN A 286 -33.96 19.45 26.33
C ASN A 286 -33.00 19.25 25.15
N TYR A 287 -31.75 19.73 25.23
CA TYR A 287 -30.78 19.59 24.15
C TYR A 287 -30.43 18.11 23.90
N LYS A 288 -30.80 17.61 22.72
CA LYS A 288 -30.57 16.21 22.30
C LYS A 288 -29.33 16.05 21.41
N GLY A 289 -28.56 17.13 21.18
CA GLY A 289 -27.43 17.13 20.26
C GLY A 289 -27.83 17.48 18.83
N LYS A 290 -26.84 17.65 17.95
CA LYS A 290 -27.11 17.78 16.50
C LYS A 290 -27.71 16.47 15.98
N TRP A 291 -28.88 16.55 15.35
CA TRP A 291 -29.53 15.40 14.73
C TRP A 291 -28.59 14.76 13.70
N LYS A 292 -28.44 13.44 13.78
CA LYS A 292 -27.69 12.62 12.82
C LYS A 292 -28.62 11.55 12.26
N THR A 293 -28.53 11.31 10.96
CA THR A 293 -29.26 10.20 10.32
C THR A 293 -28.86 8.87 10.99
N PRO A 294 -29.83 8.07 11.48
CA PRO A 294 -29.54 6.78 12.08
C PRO A 294 -28.98 5.79 11.05
N TRP A 295 -28.24 4.81 11.54
CA TRP A 295 -27.79 3.66 10.76
C TRP A 295 -28.78 2.52 10.96
N ILE A 296 -29.23 1.92 9.87
CA ILE A 296 -30.12 0.75 9.84
C ILE A 296 -29.38 -0.43 9.21
N ASP A 297 -29.87 -1.63 9.47
CA ASP A 297 -29.34 -2.83 8.82
C ASP A 297 -29.63 -2.76 7.31
N ASN A 298 -28.64 -3.16 6.51
CA ASN A 298 -28.74 -3.10 5.06
C ASN A 298 -29.58 -4.28 4.55
N PRO A 299 -30.75 -4.05 3.92
CA PRO A 299 -31.57 -5.14 3.39
C PRO A 299 -30.90 -5.92 2.27
N GLU A 300 -29.89 -5.33 1.60
CA GLU A 300 -29.10 -6.00 0.56
C GLU A 300 -27.91 -6.79 1.14
N PHE A 301 -27.66 -6.71 2.44
CA PHE A 301 -26.59 -7.49 3.06
C PHE A 301 -27.06 -8.93 3.31
N GLU A 302 -26.40 -9.88 2.65
CA GLU A 302 -26.49 -11.31 2.91
C GLU A 302 -25.09 -11.79 3.33
N ASP A 303 -25.01 -12.47 4.48
CA ASP A 303 -23.75 -12.99 5.01
C ASP A 303 -23.38 -14.26 4.25
N ASP A 304 -22.11 -14.36 3.82
CA ASP A 304 -21.56 -15.57 3.21
C ASP A 304 -20.58 -16.24 4.19
N PRO A 305 -20.97 -17.32 4.89
CA PRO A 305 -20.08 -18.01 5.82
C PRO A 305 -18.88 -18.68 5.11
N ASP A 306 -18.98 -18.90 3.80
CA ASP A 306 -17.92 -19.47 2.96
C ASP A 306 -17.16 -18.38 2.19
N LEU A 307 -17.23 -17.10 2.59
CA LEU A 307 -16.57 -15.97 1.93
C LEU A 307 -15.05 -16.18 1.68
N TYR A 308 -14.38 -16.90 2.58
CA TYR A 308 -12.95 -17.23 2.48
C TYR A 308 -12.65 -18.39 1.51
N VAL A 309 -13.67 -19.17 1.13
CA VAL A 309 -13.50 -20.36 0.31
C VAL A 309 -13.33 -19.91 -1.14
N LEU A 310 -12.10 -20.08 -1.65
CA LEU A 310 -11.83 -19.86 -3.05
C LEU A 310 -12.43 -21.00 -3.88
N LYS A 311 -12.69 -20.73 -5.15
CA LYS A 311 -13.00 -21.80 -6.11
C LYS A 311 -11.89 -22.87 -6.07
N PRO A 312 -12.20 -24.16 -6.30
CA PRO A 312 -11.20 -25.23 -6.24
C PRO A 312 -9.98 -24.93 -7.13
N LEU A 313 -8.84 -24.77 -6.47
CA LEU A 313 -7.58 -24.33 -7.04
C LEU A 313 -6.87 -25.51 -7.69
N LYS A 314 -6.24 -25.28 -8.85
CA LYS A 314 -5.61 -26.35 -9.64
C LYS A 314 -4.31 -25.94 -10.33
N TYR A 315 -4.10 -24.65 -10.51
CA TYR A 315 -2.91 -24.13 -11.18
C TYR A 315 -2.35 -22.92 -10.43
N VAL A 316 -1.03 -22.78 -10.49
CA VAL A 316 -0.30 -21.56 -10.16
C VAL A 316 0.35 -21.05 -11.43
N GLY A 317 0.42 -19.73 -11.60
CA GLY A 317 1.04 -19.14 -12.77
C GLY A 317 1.66 -17.79 -12.50
N ILE A 318 2.73 -17.50 -13.23
CA ILE A 318 3.37 -16.20 -13.30
C ILE A 318 2.97 -15.62 -14.65
N GLU A 319 2.18 -14.54 -14.63
CA GLU A 319 1.85 -13.76 -15.81
C GLU A 319 2.13 -12.29 -15.51
N VAL A 320 3.20 -11.75 -16.07
CA VAL A 320 3.68 -10.40 -15.77
C VAL A 320 4.23 -9.73 -17.02
N TRP A 321 4.09 -8.41 -17.09
CA TRP A 321 4.85 -7.56 -18.01
C TRP A 321 6.07 -7.00 -17.28
N GLN A 322 7.23 -6.95 -17.95
CA GLN A 322 8.40 -6.25 -17.42
C GLN A 322 9.10 -5.43 -18.50
N VAL A 323 9.36 -4.16 -18.19
CA VAL A 323 10.18 -3.25 -19.02
C VAL A 323 11.64 -3.68 -18.95
N LYS A 324 12.19 -3.85 -17.75
CA LYS A 324 13.54 -4.39 -17.53
C LYS A 324 13.41 -5.79 -16.93
N ALA A 325 13.84 -6.80 -17.68
CA ALA A 325 13.78 -8.19 -17.22
C ALA A 325 14.94 -8.50 -16.26
N GLY A 326 14.76 -9.52 -15.43
CA GLY A 326 15.75 -9.95 -14.45
C GLY A 326 15.17 -10.42 -13.12
N SER A 327 13.85 -10.35 -12.93
CA SER A 327 13.22 -10.84 -11.72
C SER A 327 13.39 -12.35 -11.62
N VAL A 328 13.86 -12.82 -10.48
CA VAL A 328 14.01 -14.25 -10.15
C VAL A 328 12.85 -14.65 -9.24
N PHE A 329 12.05 -15.61 -9.65
CA PHE A 329 10.99 -16.21 -8.85
C PHE A 329 11.45 -17.56 -8.33
N ASP A 330 11.17 -17.84 -7.06
CA ASP A 330 11.56 -19.09 -6.42
C ASP A 330 10.66 -19.45 -5.23
N ASN A 331 10.81 -20.66 -4.69
CA ASN A 331 10.26 -21.12 -3.42
C ASN A 331 8.73 -20.98 -3.32
N ILE A 332 8.00 -21.34 -4.37
CA ILE A 332 6.54 -21.24 -4.41
C ILE A 332 5.94 -22.37 -3.58
N LEU A 333 5.23 -22.01 -2.53
CA LEU A 333 4.59 -22.91 -1.58
C LEU A 333 3.09 -22.61 -1.45
N ILE A 334 2.28 -23.67 -1.52
CA ILE A 334 0.86 -23.66 -1.21
C ILE A 334 0.59 -24.77 -0.21
N CYS A 335 0.11 -24.43 1.00
CA CYS A 335 -0.16 -25.40 2.07
C CYS A 335 -1.30 -24.91 2.99
N ASP A 336 -1.60 -25.69 4.03
CA ASP A 336 -2.59 -25.34 5.06
C ASP A 336 -2.00 -25.07 6.46
N ASP A 337 -0.67 -25.06 6.60
CA ASP A 337 0.05 -24.85 7.86
C ASP A 337 0.96 -23.60 7.82
N PRO A 338 0.54 -22.50 8.48
CA PRO A 338 1.35 -21.29 8.62
C PRO A 338 2.71 -21.50 9.29
N GLU A 339 2.82 -22.43 10.24
CA GLU A 339 4.09 -22.68 10.95
C GLU A 339 5.07 -23.45 10.07
N TYR A 340 4.57 -24.37 9.24
CA TYR A 340 5.40 -24.99 8.20
C TYR A 340 5.91 -23.94 7.21
N ALA A 341 5.03 -23.05 6.71
CA ALA A 341 5.44 -22.00 5.78
C ALA A 341 6.52 -21.08 6.36
N ARG A 342 6.40 -20.69 7.64
CA ARG A 342 7.43 -19.91 8.35
C ARG A 342 8.77 -20.63 8.44
N LYS A 343 8.77 -21.94 8.72
CA LYS A 343 9.99 -22.74 8.75
C LYS A 343 10.66 -22.76 7.38
N VAL A 344 9.89 -22.93 6.31
CA VAL A 344 10.42 -22.88 4.94
C VAL A 344 11.11 -21.54 4.67
N VAL A 345 10.53 -20.41 5.09
CA VAL A 345 11.19 -19.09 4.94
C VAL A 345 12.52 -19.01 5.71
N GLU A 346 12.59 -19.52 6.93
CA GLU A 346 13.84 -19.52 7.70
C GLU A 346 14.90 -20.43 7.06
N GLU A 347 14.50 -21.59 6.55
CA GLU A 347 15.37 -22.55 5.88
C GLU A 347 15.96 -22.02 4.57
N ILE A 348 15.18 -21.27 3.78
CA ILE A 348 15.61 -20.73 2.48
C ILE A 348 16.22 -19.33 2.63
N TRP A 349 15.42 -18.36 3.03
CA TRP A 349 15.77 -16.94 3.00
C TRP A 349 16.52 -16.56 4.26
N GLY A 350 16.07 -17.05 5.42
CA GLY A 350 16.75 -16.81 6.70
C GLY A 350 18.19 -17.30 6.70
N ALA A 351 18.44 -18.48 6.12
CA ALA A 351 19.78 -19.06 5.97
C ALA A 351 20.67 -18.29 4.97
N ASN A 352 20.10 -17.80 3.87
CA ASN A 352 20.87 -17.25 2.76
C ASN A 352 20.95 -15.71 2.71
N ARG A 353 20.11 -14.97 3.45
CA ARG A 353 20.00 -13.50 3.29
C ARG A 353 21.28 -12.71 3.57
N GLU A 354 22.08 -13.13 4.56
CA GLU A 354 23.30 -12.39 4.90
C GLU A 354 24.38 -12.65 3.83
N ALA A 355 24.52 -13.90 3.39
CA ALA A 355 25.40 -14.27 2.29
C ALA A 355 25.00 -13.57 0.98
N GLU A 356 23.69 -13.52 0.67
CA GLU A 356 23.19 -12.79 -0.49
C GLU A 356 23.53 -11.30 -0.41
N LYS A 357 23.35 -10.68 0.76
CA LYS A 357 23.65 -9.27 0.97
C LYS A 357 25.15 -8.98 0.80
N GLU A 358 26.02 -9.82 1.33
CA GLU A 358 27.47 -9.70 1.13
C GLU A 358 27.84 -9.83 -0.35
N ALA A 359 27.29 -10.84 -1.04
CA ALA A 359 27.50 -11.03 -2.48
C ALA A 359 26.97 -9.85 -3.31
N PHE A 360 25.84 -9.26 -2.92
CA PHE A 360 25.30 -8.05 -3.53
C PHE A 360 26.24 -6.85 -3.37
N GLU A 361 26.74 -6.61 -2.16
CA GLU A 361 27.66 -5.50 -1.88
C GLU A 361 28.98 -5.65 -2.65
N GLU A 362 29.48 -6.88 -2.81
CA GLU A 362 30.65 -7.18 -3.64
C GLU A 362 30.37 -6.91 -5.12
N ALA A 363 29.25 -7.42 -5.65
CA ALA A 363 28.84 -7.19 -7.03
C ALA A 363 28.66 -5.70 -7.35
N GLU A 364 28.11 -4.91 -6.43
CA GLU A 364 27.96 -3.46 -6.59
C GLU A 364 29.31 -2.72 -6.55
N LYS A 365 30.24 -3.15 -5.70
CA LYS A 365 31.61 -2.60 -5.67
C LYS A 365 32.32 -2.87 -7.00
N GLU A 366 32.23 -4.08 -7.53
CA GLU A 366 32.81 -4.43 -8.83
C GLU A 366 32.19 -3.62 -9.97
N ARG A 367 30.85 -3.52 -9.99
CA ARG A 367 30.11 -2.71 -10.97
C ARG A 367 30.58 -1.27 -10.97
N LYS A 368 30.64 -0.65 -9.79
CA LYS A 368 31.10 0.75 -9.64
C LYS A 368 32.55 0.93 -10.09
N ALA A 369 33.45 0.01 -9.70
CA ALA A 369 34.85 0.06 -10.13
C ALA A 369 35.00 -0.07 -11.65
N ARG A 370 34.16 -0.87 -12.31
CA ARG A 370 34.13 -0.98 -13.77
C ARG A 370 33.59 0.30 -14.42
N GLU A 371 32.49 0.86 -13.92
CA GLU A 371 31.93 2.13 -14.40
C GLU A 371 32.94 3.28 -14.29
N ASP A 372 33.67 3.37 -13.18
CA ASP A 372 34.72 4.38 -12.97
C ASP A 372 35.89 4.21 -13.96
N ARG A 373 36.32 2.97 -14.24
CA ARG A 373 37.36 2.68 -15.25
C ARG A 373 36.89 3.04 -16.66
N GLU A 374 35.66 2.73 -17.02
CA GLU A 374 35.07 3.09 -18.32
C GLU A 374 34.92 4.62 -18.46
N ALA A 375 34.47 5.30 -17.41
CA ALA A 375 34.37 6.76 -17.37
C ALA A 375 35.75 7.43 -17.51
N GLN A 376 36.78 6.92 -16.84
CA GLN A 376 38.15 7.42 -16.97
C GLN A 376 38.67 7.23 -18.40
N LYS A 377 38.49 6.04 -18.98
CA LYS A 377 38.87 5.77 -20.37
C LYS A 377 38.17 6.72 -21.35
N ASN A 378 36.88 6.97 -21.17
CA ASN A 378 36.12 7.91 -22.00
C ASN A 378 36.62 9.36 -21.87
N LYS A 379 37.05 9.78 -20.66
CA LYS A 379 37.69 11.08 -20.44
C LYS A 379 39.04 11.18 -21.15
N ASP A 380 39.89 10.16 -20.99
CA ASP A 380 41.22 10.11 -21.60
C ASP A 380 41.12 10.10 -23.14
N ASP A 381 40.21 9.31 -23.72
CA ASP A 381 39.92 9.31 -25.15
C ASP A 381 39.36 10.65 -25.64
N GLY A 382 38.52 11.29 -24.82
CA GLY A 382 37.99 12.64 -25.06
C GLY A 382 39.10 13.71 -25.07
N GLU A 383 40.02 13.67 -24.12
CA GLU A 383 41.18 14.55 -24.07
C GLU A 383 42.12 14.32 -25.25
N ARG A 384 42.40 13.06 -25.59
CA ARG A 384 43.22 12.71 -26.75
C ARG A 384 42.62 13.29 -28.04
N ARG A 385 41.31 13.11 -28.26
CA ARG A 385 40.60 13.70 -29.40
C ARG A 385 40.66 15.24 -29.42
N ARG A 386 40.65 15.89 -28.26
CA ARG A 386 40.81 17.36 -28.15
C ARG A 386 42.23 17.80 -28.50
N ARG A 387 43.26 17.09 -28.02
CA ARG A 387 44.68 17.35 -28.35
C ARG A 387 44.90 17.19 -29.86
N ASP A 388 44.44 16.10 -30.45
CA ASP A 388 44.55 15.85 -31.90
C ASP A 388 43.87 16.96 -32.73
N ARG A 389 42.71 17.48 -32.29
CA ARG A 389 42.06 18.64 -32.96
C ARG A 389 42.84 19.93 -32.78
N GLY A 390 43.40 20.17 -31.59
CA GLY A 390 44.24 21.33 -31.30
C GLY A 390 45.52 21.35 -32.14
N ASP A 391 46.17 20.20 -32.31
CA ASP A 391 47.38 20.05 -33.10
C ASP A 391 47.12 20.24 -34.60
N ARG A 392 45.98 19.71 -35.12
CA ARG A 392 45.55 20.01 -36.50
C ARG A 392 45.29 21.50 -36.71
N HIS A 393 44.67 22.19 -35.74
CA HIS A 393 44.41 23.63 -35.86
C HIS A 393 45.69 24.46 -35.78
N ARG A 394 46.65 24.08 -34.93
CA ARG A 394 47.99 24.70 -34.90
C ARG A 394 48.77 24.43 -36.18
N GLY A 395 48.71 23.22 -36.73
CA GLY A 395 49.34 22.88 -38.01
C GLY A 395 48.78 23.70 -39.18
N TYR A 396 47.45 23.94 -39.19
CA TYR A 396 46.82 24.82 -40.17
C TYR A 396 47.28 26.28 -40.03
N LYS A 397 47.30 26.83 -38.80
CA LYS A 397 47.80 28.20 -38.55
C LYS A 397 49.27 28.36 -38.90
N ARG A 398 50.11 27.35 -38.65
CA ARG A 398 51.54 27.39 -38.96
C ARG A 398 51.77 27.41 -40.48
N ARG A 399 51.11 26.53 -41.24
CA ARG A 399 51.13 26.57 -42.71
C ARG A 399 50.61 27.89 -43.29
N TYR A 400 49.57 28.46 -42.69
CA TYR A 400 49.06 29.76 -43.13
C TYR A 400 50.10 30.86 -42.86
N ARG A 401 50.75 30.86 -41.69
CA ARG A 401 51.80 31.83 -41.35
C ARG A 401 53.05 31.70 -42.23
N ASP A 402 53.55 30.48 -42.43
CA ASP A 402 54.73 30.23 -43.27
C ASP A 402 54.48 30.67 -44.73
N HIS A 403 53.24 30.49 -45.24
CA HIS A 403 52.83 31.00 -46.55
C HIS A 403 52.77 32.53 -46.66
N TRP A 404 52.58 33.26 -45.56
CA TRP A 404 52.56 34.73 -45.57
C TRP A 404 53.93 35.34 -45.26
N ASP A 405 54.80 34.63 -44.52
CA ASP A 405 56.17 35.05 -44.25
C ASP A 405 57.03 34.92 -45.55
N ASP A 406 56.81 33.90 -46.38
CA ASP A 406 57.46 33.75 -47.71
C ASP A 406 57.08 34.88 -48.70
N TYR A 407 55.94 35.54 -48.51
CA TYR A 407 55.51 36.66 -49.36
C TYR A 407 56.12 38.01 -48.96
N HIS A 408 56.80 38.09 -47.81
CA HIS A 408 57.35 39.35 -47.30
C HIS A 408 58.87 39.50 -47.47
N ASP A 409 59.59 38.45 -47.88
CA ASP A 409 61.02 38.51 -48.19
C ASP A 409 61.33 38.79 -49.69
N GLU A 410 60.30 39.00 -50.53
CA GLU A 410 60.42 39.32 -51.97
C GLU A 410 60.04 40.79 -52.34
N LEU A 411 60.15 41.75 -51.42
CA LEU A 411 59.90 43.18 -51.72
C LEU A 411 61.10 44.10 -51.46
#